data_AF-A0A419QZ40-F1
#
_entry.id   AF-A0A419QZ40-F1
#
_cell.length_a   1.000
_cell.length_b   1.000
_cell.length_c   1.000
_cell.angle_alpha   90.00
_cell.angle_beta   90.00
_cell.angle_gamma   90.00
#
_symmetry.space_group_name_H-M   'P 1'
#
loop_
_entity.id
_entity.type
_entity.pdbx_description
1 polymer ?
#
loop_
_entity_poly.entity_id
_entity_poly.type
_entity_poly.pdbx_seq_one_letter_code
_entity_poly.pdbx_strand_id
1 'polypeptide(L)'
;MHVGSVKVVELDDWGDFARVLHNEVTAIGHEGLLIIRNFALVTCDVDADMKPIGETNRLELVRRTGTDRDAASPMWNATGHDYEHDRAPTCKGPADIIYAYVAELTTNGYRVHYLPDGEPEDWDLTEGLLETDGVLVYDASKLDRVSKNEHWFKGDPRDALLLVFKLRSEDSDSFA
;
A
#
# COMPACT_ATOMS: atom_id res chain seq x y z
N MET A 1 21.87 3.93 -12.60
CA MET A 1 20.86 3.67 -11.55
C MET A 1 19.75 2.87 -12.22
N HIS A 2 19.65 1.57 -11.93
CA HIS A 2 18.52 0.77 -12.40
C HIS A 2 17.31 1.19 -11.58
N VAL A 3 16.42 1.98 -12.17
CA VAL A 3 15.04 2.03 -11.70
C VAL A 3 14.46 0.68 -12.11
N GLY A 4 14.55 -0.31 -11.21
CA GLY A 4 13.80 -1.54 -11.40
C GLY A 4 12.33 -1.15 -11.47
N SER A 5 11.66 -1.45 -12.57
CA SER A 5 10.22 -1.23 -12.67
C SER A 5 9.55 -1.99 -11.53
N VAL A 6 8.80 -1.29 -10.68
CA VAL A 6 7.96 -1.89 -9.64
C VAL A 6 7.17 -3.06 -10.22
N LYS A 7 7.32 -4.24 -9.62
CA LYS A 7 6.60 -5.43 -10.07
C LYS A 7 5.13 -5.30 -9.70
N VAL A 8 4.28 -5.26 -10.73
CA VAL A 8 2.82 -5.35 -10.57
C VAL A 8 2.42 -6.81 -10.77
N VAL A 9 1.79 -7.39 -9.76
CA VAL A 9 1.27 -8.75 -9.73
C VAL A 9 -0.24 -8.68 -9.94
N GLU A 10 -0.72 -9.36 -10.97
CA GLU A 10 -2.14 -9.43 -11.26
C GLU A 10 -2.72 -10.72 -10.69
N LEU A 11 -3.81 -10.59 -9.95
CA LEU A 11 -4.55 -11.69 -9.34
C LEU A 11 -5.85 -11.93 -10.09
N ASP A 12 -6.32 -13.17 -10.13
CA ASP A 12 -7.64 -13.47 -10.66
C ASP A 12 -8.74 -13.23 -9.60
N ASP A 13 -8.40 -13.38 -8.31
CA ASP A 13 -9.29 -13.13 -7.17
C ASP A 13 -8.49 -12.64 -5.94
N TRP A 14 -9.11 -11.84 -5.07
CA TRP A 14 -8.44 -11.35 -3.85
C TRP A 14 -8.13 -12.45 -2.84
N GLY A 15 -8.91 -13.55 -2.81
CA GLY A 15 -8.65 -14.72 -1.98
C GLY A 15 -7.32 -15.43 -2.30
N ASP A 16 -6.74 -15.18 -3.48
CA ASP A 16 -5.41 -15.69 -3.83
C ASP A 16 -4.25 -14.85 -3.25
N PHE A 17 -4.53 -13.65 -2.73
CA PHE A 17 -3.52 -12.68 -2.33
C PHE A 17 -2.49 -13.26 -1.36
N ALA A 18 -2.92 -13.88 -0.26
CA ALA A 18 -2.00 -14.39 0.77
C ALA A 18 -1.02 -15.43 0.22
N ARG A 19 -1.50 -16.34 -0.62
CA ARG A 19 -0.69 -17.39 -1.25
C ARG A 19 0.29 -16.79 -2.27
N VAL A 20 -0.18 -15.88 -3.11
CA VAL A 20 0.68 -15.25 -4.14
C VAL A 20 1.70 -14.32 -3.49
N LEU A 21 1.32 -13.57 -2.47
CA LEU A 21 2.22 -12.75 -1.66
C LEU A 21 3.40 -13.57 -1.13
N HIS A 22 3.11 -14.72 -0.50
CA HIS A 22 4.16 -15.60 0.02
C HIS A 22 5.15 -16.03 -1.07
N ASN A 23 4.65 -16.47 -2.22
CA ASN A 23 5.49 -16.90 -3.33
C ASN A 23 6.34 -15.76 -3.87
N GLU A 24 5.76 -14.59 -4.02
CA GLU A 24 6.43 -13.41 -4.58
C GLU A 24 7.50 -12.84 -3.64
N VAL A 25 7.20 -12.72 -2.35
CA VAL A 25 8.16 -12.28 -1.32
C VAL A 25 9.31 -13.28 -1.17
N THR A 26 9.01 -14.58 -1.22
CA THR A 26 10.04 -15.64 -1.21
C THR A 26 10.92 -15.57 -2.46
N ALA A 27 10.34 -15.33 -3.65
CA ALA A 27 11.07 -15.26 -4.90
C ALA A 27 12.06 -14.08 -4.97
N ILE A 28 11.75 -12.95 -4.32
CA ILE A 28 12.66 -11.81 -4.20
C ILE A 28 13.66 -11.96 -3.03
N GLY A 29 13.55 -13.03 -2.23
CA GLY A 29 14.45 -13.31 -1.11
C GLY A 29 14.32 -12.31 0.05
N HIS A 30 13.15 -11.70 0.23
CA HIS A 30 12.93 -10.78 1.34
C HIS A 30 12.63 -11.57 2.61
N GLU A 31 13.46 -11.36 3.63
CA GLU A 31 13.34 -11.96 4.96
C GLU A 31 13.07 -10.84 5.96
N GLY A 32 11.82 -10.67 6.38
CA GLY A 32 11.45 -9.63 7.34
C GLY A 32 9.97 -9.31 7.37
N LEU A 33 9.62 -8.32 8.20
CA LEU A 33 8.27 -7.79 8.26
C LEU A 33 7.94 -7.01 6.97
N LEU A 34 6.66 -7.00 6.65
CA LEU A 34 6.07 -6.30 5.53
C LEU A 34 5.19 -5.15 6.03
N ILE A 35 5.07 -4.10 5.23
CA ILE A 35 3.99 -3.11 5.37
C ILE A 35 3.01 -3.32 4.23
N ILE A 36 1.73 -3.48 4.55
CA ILE A 36 0.65 -3.75 3.59
C ILE A 36 -0.39 -2.62 3.65
N ARG A 37 -0.65 -1.99 2.51
CA ARG A 37 -1.63 -0.90 2.35
C ARG A 37 -2.56 -1.19 1.19
N ASN A 38 -3.86 -1.15 1.43
CA ASN A 38 -4.82 -1.07 0.32
C ASN A 38 -4.95 0.37 -0.19
N PHE A 39 -5.29 0.53 -1.46
CA PHE A 39 -5.50 1.83 -2.09
C PHE A 39 -6.45 1.70 -3.28
N ALA A 40 -7.13 2.77 -3.65
CA ALA A 40 -7.90 2.82 -4.89
C ALA A 40 -6.97 3.07 -6.09
N LEU A 41 -7.09 2.29 -7.16
CA LEU A 41 -6.28 2.41 -8.38
C LEU A 41 -6.47 3.75 -9.09
N VAL A 42 -7.69 4.30 -8.99
CA VAL A 42 -8.07 5.61 -9.51
C VAL A 42 -8.89 6.33 -8.44
N THR A 43 -8.58 7.59 -8.20
CA THR A 43 -9.34 8.45 -7.27
C THR A 43 -9.74 9.74 -7.96
N CYS A 44 -10.71 10.46 -7.38
CA CYS A 44 -10.95 11.85 -7.77
C CYS A 44 -10.38 12.77 -6.68
N ASP A 45 -9.36 13.54 -7.03
CA ASP A 45 -8.84 14.56 -6.12
C ASP A 45 -9.81 15.73 -6.00
N VAL A 46 -9.73 16.45 -4.89
CA VAL A 46 -10.54 17.65 -4.63
C VAL A 46 -9.66 18.88 -4.42
N ASP A 47 -10.13 20.04 -4.86
CA ASP A 47 -9.48 21.33 -4.58
C ASP A 47 -9.73 21.82 -3.14
N ALA A 48 -9.23 23.02 -2.82
CA ALA A 48 -9.43 23.66 -1.53
C ALA A 48 -10.91 23.94 -1.19
N ASP A 49 -11.79 23.97 -2.19
CA ASP A 49 -13.25 24.13 -2.04
C ASP A 49 -13.97 22.76 -2.03
N MET A 50 -13.25 21.65 -1.91
CA MET A 50 -13.75 20.27 -1.95
C MET A 50 -14.43 19.89 -3.29
N LYS A 51 -14.06 20.55 -4.40
CA LYS A 51 -14.60 20.22 -5.73
C LYS A 51 -13.69 19.24 -6.47
N PRO A 52 -14.25 18.23 -7.17
CA PRO A 52 -13.52 17.36 -8.08
C PRO A 52 -12.62 18.14 -9.04
N ILE A 53 -11.32 17.84 -9.06
CA ILE A 53 -10.37 18.43 -10.03
C ILE A 53 -9.98 17.49 -11.17
N GLY A 54 -10.49 16.27 -11.15
CA GLY A 54 -10.24 15.26 -12.17
C GLY A 54 -9.95 13.89 -11.57
N GLU A 55 -9.80 12.90 -12.45
CA GLU A 55 -9.36 11.56 -12.08
C GLU A 55 -7.84 11.52 -11.97
N THR A 56 -7.35 10.87 -10.92
CA THR A 56 -5.94 10.64 -10.64
C THR A 56 -5.66 9.16 -10.72
N ASN A 57 -4.81 8.75 -11.67
CA ASN A 57 -4.31 7.38 -11.78
C ASN A 57 -3.27 7.11 -10.68
N ARG A 58 -3.70 6.48 -9.59
CA ARG A 58 -2.84 6.19 -8.44
C ARG A 58 -1.83 5.10 -8.72
N LEU A 59 -2.16 4.13 -9.58
CA LEU A 59 -1.19 3.10 -9.97
C LEU A 59 0.01 3.70 -10.71
N GLU A 60 -0.20 4.66 -11.61
CA GLU A 60 0.89 5.37 -12.28
C GLU A 60 1.71 6.20 -11.30
N LEU A 61 1.04 6.87 -10.35
CA LEU A 61 1.71 7.61 -9.28
C LEU A 61 2.61 6.70 -8.43
N VAL A 62 2.11 5.54 -8.01
CA VAL A 62 2.87 4.53 -7.26
C VAL A 62 4.08 4.07 -8.07
N ARG A 63 3.92 3.76 -9.36
CA ARG A 63 5.04 3.37 -10.22
C ARG A 63 6.13 4.45 -10.31
N ARG A 64 5.74 5.73 -10.27
CA ARG A 64 6.65 6.87 -10.36
C ARG A 64 7.33 7.22 -9.03
N THR A 65 6.60 7.09 -7.92
CA THR A 65 6.98 7.69 -6.63
C THR A 65 7.14 6.68 -5.50
N GLY A 66 6.68 5.45 -5.69
CA GLY A 66 6.67 4.40 -4.67
C GLY A 66 5.50 4.49 -3.70
N THR A 67 4.60 5.47 -3.80
CA THR A 67 3.45 5.64 -2.89
C THR A 67 2.22 6.12 -3.67
N ASP A 68 1.02 5.88 -3.12
CA ASP A 68 -0.24 6.37 -3.69
C ASP A 68 -0.52 7.85 -3.38
N ARG A 69 0.41 8.52 -2.70
CA ARG A 69 0.32 9.93 -2.30
C ARG A 69 1.39 10.77 -2.97
N ASP A 70 1.01 11.95 -3.45
CA ASP A 70 1.96 12.97 -3.89
C ASP A 70 2.10 14.09 -2.84
N ALA A 71 3.00 15.04 -3.08
CA ALA A 71 3.28 16.12 -2.15
C ALA A 71 2.09 17.10 -1.95
N ALA A 72 1.11 17.10 -2.86
CA ALA A 72 -0.08 17.95 -2.80
C ALA A 72 -1.31 17.22 -2.24
N SER A 73 -1.23 15.90 -2.06
CA SER A 73 -2.31 15.09 -1.54
C SER A 73 -2.68 15.55 -0.13
N PRO A 74 -3.97 15.78 0.18
CA PRO A 74 -4.35 16.21 1.51
C PRO A 74 -3.97 15.14 2.53
N MET A 75 -3.38 15.54 3.66
CA MET A 75 -3.16 14.64 4.79
C MET A 75 -4.53 14.18 5.32
N TRP A 76 -4.80 12.88 5.30
CA TRP A 76 -6.10 12.33 5.71
C TRP A 76 -6.22 12.19 7.22
N ASN A 77 -6.17 13.29 7.97
CA ASN A 77 -6.29 13.29 9.44
C ASN A 77 -7.76 13.24 9.93
N ALA A 78 -8.72 13.04 9.02
CA ALA A 78 -10.14 13.00 9.33
C ALA A 78 -10.57 11.60 9.82
N THR A 79 -11.35 11.55 10.90
CA THR A 79 -11.90 10.28 11.43
C THR A 79 -12.65 9.50 10.35
N GLY A 80 -12.29 8.23 10.15
CA GLY A 80 -13.02 7.33 9.23
C GLY A 80 -12.66 7.49 7.76
N HIS A 81 -11.65 8.30 7.41
CA HIS A 81 -11.19 8.48 6.03
C HIS A 81 -9.97 7.63 5.65
N ASP A 82 -9.30 7.00 6.62
CA ASP A 82 -8.21 6.02 6.40
C ASP A 82 -8.05 5.17 7.69
N TYR A 83 -7.07 4.26 7.71
CA TYR A 83 -6.67 3.50 8.90
C TYR A 83 -6.50 4.41 10.12
N GLU A 84 -6.76 3.88 11.32
CA GLU A 84 -6.56 4.62 12.57
C GLU A 84 -5.08 5.00 12.76
N HIS A 85 -4.76 6.30 12.84
CA HIS A 85 -3.39 6.85 12.93
C HIS A 85 -3.31 8.08 13.85
N ASP A 86 -2.10 8.62 14.06
CA ASP A 86 -1.88 9.80 14.90
C ASP A 86 -2.33 11.07 14.16
N ARG A 87 -3.10 11.91 14.84
CA ARG A 87 -3.66 13.14 14.25
C ARG A 87 -2.84 14.38 14.57
N ALA A 88 -1.78 14.24 15.37
CA ALA A 88 -0.87 15.32 15.65
C ALA A 88 -0.20 15.82 14.35
N PRO A 89 -0.11 17.15 14.12
CA PRO A 89 0.63 17.68 12.98
C PRO A 89 2.09 17.19 12.98
N THR A 90 2.52 16.60 11.87
CA THR A 90 3.89 16.12 11.70
C THR A 90 4.70 17.14 10.90
N CYS A 91 6.03 17.06 10.96
CA CYS A 91 6.94 17.85 10.11
C CYS A 91 7.18 17.20 8.73
N LYS A 92 6.34 16.23 8.35
CA LYS A 92 6.49 15.40 7.15
C LYS A 92 5.47 15.80 6.08
N GLY A 93 5.86 15.64 4.82
CA GLY A 93 4.95 15.83 3.69
C GLY A 93 4.03 14.61 3.49
N PRO A 94 2.92 14.74 2.76
CA PRO A 94 1.97 13.64 2.54
C PRO A 94 2.59 12.40 1.87
N ALA A 95 3.57 12.61 0.97
CA ALA A 95 4.29 11.53 0.28
C ALA A 95 5.33 10.82 1.17
N ASP A 96 5.70 11.40 2.33
CA ASP A 96 6.65 10.82 3.27
C ASP A 96 5.99 9.89 4.30
N ILE A 97 4.65 9.86 4.33
CA ILE A 97 3.85 9.15 5.32
C ILE A 97 2.98 8.12 4.62
N ILE A 98 2.85 6.95 5.23
CA ILE A 98 1.91 5.91 4.81
C ILE A 98 1.12 5.41 6.02
N TYR A 99 -0.19 5.20 5.80
CA TYR A 99 -1.05 4.50 6.76
C TYR A 99 -1.26 3.07 6.27
N ALA A 100 -0.88 2.09 7.08
CA ALA A 100 -0.76 0.70 6.64
C ALA A 100 -0.64 -0.25 7.83
N TYR A 101 -0.81 -1.54 7.57
CA TYR A 101 -0.61 -2.61 8.54
C TYR A 101 0.78 -3.22 8.43
N VAL A 102 1.36 -3.56 9.57
CA VAL A 102 2.57 -4.40 9.64
C VAL A 102 2.14 -5.86 9.58
N ALA A 103 2.77 -6.66 8.72
CA ALA A 103 2.50 -8.08 8.60
C ALA A 103 3.78 -8.92 8.70
N GLU A 104 3.68 -10.07 9.37
CA GLU A 104 4.68 -11.13 9.30
C GLU A 104 4.26 -12.17 8.28
N LEU A 105 5.16 -12.56 7.39
CA LEU A 105 4.91 -13.65 6.47
C LEU A 105 4.98 -15.00 7.22
N THR A 106 4.04 -15.88 6.95
CA THR A 106 4.00 -17.24 7.50
C THR A 106 3.95 -18.25 6.37
N THR A 107 4.20 -19.53 6.65
CA THR A 107 4.15 -20.60 5.64
C THR A 107 2.85 -20.66 4.84
N ASN A 108 1.74 -20.20 5.42
CA ASN A 108 0.40 -20.29 4.83
C ASN A 108 -0.21 -18.93 4.45
N GLY A 109 0.54 -17.83 4.55
CA GLY A 109 0.01 -16.49 4.31
C GLY A 109 0.75 -15.43 5.12
N TYR A 110 0.02 -14.64 5.89
CA TYR A 110 0.59 -13.62 6.75
C TYR A 110 -0.27 -13.41 8.01
N ARG A 111 0.32 -12.81 9.05
CA ARG A 111 -0.38 -12.38 10.27
C ARG A 111 -0.08 -10.92 10.53
N VAL A 112 -1.06 -10.19 11.08
CA VAL A 112 -1.03 -8.73 11.19
C VAL A 112 -0.68 -8.29 12.61
N HIS A 113 0.34 -7.45 12.73
CA HIS A 113 0.76 -6.82 13.99
C HIS A 113 -0.05 -5.54 14.25
N TYR A 114 -1.32 -5.71 14.63
CA TYR A 114 -2.26 -4.59 14.83
C TYR A 114 -1.79 -3.61 15.93
N LEU A 115 -1.21 -4.12 17.01
CA LEU A 115 -0.54 -3.33 18.05
C LEU A 115 0.99 -3.52 17.94
N PRO A 116 1.82 -2.48 18.20
CA PRO A 116 3.28 -2.59 18.14
C PRO A 116 3.89 -3.69 18.99
N ASP A 117 3.37 -3.88 20.20
CA ASP A 117 3.85 -4.86 21.16
C ASP A 117 2.84 -6.01 21.37
N GLY A 118 1.89 -6.17 20.44
CA GLY A 118 0.86 -7.21 20.50
C GLY A 118 1.28 -8.48 19.78
N GLU A 119 0.60 -9.58 20.08
CA GLU A 119 0.69 -10.79 19.27
C GLU A 119 0.05 -10.54 17.90
N PRO A 120 0.64 -11.06 16.80
CA PRO A 120 0.06 -10.90 15.48
C PRO A 120 -1.22 -11.72 15.32
N GLU A 121 -2.16 -11.22 14.51
CA GLU A 121 -3.50 -11.79 14.37
C GLU A 121 -3.78 -12.25 12.92
N ASP A 122 -4.65 -13.26 12.76
CA ASP A 122 -5.10 -13.73 11.45
C ASP A 122 -6.16 -12.79 10.89
N TRP A 123 -5.75 -11.81 10.09
CA TRP A 123 -6.62 -10.81 9.48
C TRP A 123 -6.48 -10.84 7.96
N ASP A 124 -7.60 -10.90 7.25
CA ASP A 124 -7.62 -10.75 5.80
C ASP A 124 -7.68 -9.27 5.43
N LEU A 125 -6.52 -8.72 5.02
CA LEU A 125 -6.40 -7.33 4.58
C LEU A 125 -7.03 -7.05 3.21
N THR A 126 -7.55 -8.08 2.54
CA THR A 126 -8.23 -7.98 1.25
C THR A 126 -9.74 -8.14 1.35
N GLU A 127 -10.27 -8.37 2.56
CA GLU A 127 -11.71 -8.45 2.79
C GLU A 127 -12.40 -7.14 2.35
N GLY A 128 -13.35 -7.26 1.42
CA GLY A 128 -14.13 -6.14 0.90
C GLY A 128 -13.45 -5.30 -0.18
N LEU A 129 -12.24 -5.66 -0.63
CA LEU A 129 -11.61 -5.01 -1.79
C LEU A 129 -12.35 -5.36 -3.09
N LEU A 130 -12.41 -4.38 -3.98
CA LEU A 130 -13.04 -4.46 -5.30
C LEU A 130 -11.99 -4.49 -6.42
N GLU A 131 -12.43 -4.64 -7.67
CA GLU A 131 -11.56 -4.57 -8.86
C GLU A 131 -10.88 -3.21 -9.04
N THR A 132 -11.46 -2.16 -8.47
CA THR A 132 -10.92 -0.79 -8.49
C THR A 132 -9.83 -0.56 -7.44
N ASP A 133 -9.55 -1.54 -6.60
CA ASP A 133 -8.57 -1.45 -5.53
C ASP A 133 -7.26 -2.15 -5.90
N GLY A 134 -6.21 -1.81 -5.15
CA GLY A 134 -4.91 -2.43 -5.21
C GLY A 134 -4.32 -2.58 -3.81
N VAL A 135 -3.23 -3.35 -3.73
CA VAL A 135 -2.47 -3.53 -2.50
C VAL A 135 -0.99 -3.23 -2.75
N LEU A 136 -0.41 -2.37 -1.92
CA LEU A 136 1.00 -2.02 -1.91
C LEU A 136 1.70 -2.79 -0.80
N VAL A 137 2.85 -3.38 -1.12
CA VAL A 137 3.67 -4.14 -0.15
C VAL A 137 5.07 -3.56 -0.09
N TYR A 138 5.51 -3.19 1.11
CA TYR A 138 6.81 -2.59 1.36
C TYR A 138 7.67 -3.40 2.33
N ASP A 139 8.98 -3.21 2.26
CA ASP A 139 9.95 -3.64 3.26
C ASP A 139 9.82 -2.76 4.52
N ALA A 140 9.32 -3.35 5.62
CA ALA A 140 9.13 -2.63 6.87
C ALA A 140 10.42 -2.04 7.46
N SER A 141 11.60 -2.59 7.13
CA SER A 141 12.88 -2.08 7.62
C SER A 141 13.19 -0.66 7.10
N LYS A 142 12.56 -0.27 5.98
CA LYS A 142 12.71 1.05 5.33
C LYS A 142 11.76 2.11 5.86
N LEU A 143 10.91 1.77 6.83
CA LEU A 143 9.97 2.68 7.44
C LEU A 143 10.15 2.73 8.96
N ASP A 144 9.79 3.87 9.56
CA ASP A 144 9.69 4.03 11.01
C ASP A 144 8.21 4.02 11.40
N ARG A 145 7.81 3.06 12.24
CA ARG A 145 6.47 3.05 12.83
C ARG A 145 6.40 4.12 13.91
N VAL A 146 5.58 5.15 13.71
CA VAL A 146 5.43 6.27 14.66
C VAL A 146 4.14 6.17 15.46
N SER A 147 3.12 5.52 14.91
CA SER A 147 1.89 5.20 15.60
C SER A 147 1.40 3.82 15.17
N LYS A 148 0.20 3.45 15.62
CA LYS A 148 -0.38 2.12 15.36
C LYS A 148 -0.36 1.76 13.87
N ASN A 149 -0.88 2.59 12.98
CA ASN A 149 -0.86 2.34 11.54
C ASN A 149 -0.05 3.37 10.75
N GLU A 150 0.57 4.35 11.41
CA GLU A 150 1.37 5.36 10.73
C GLU A 150 2.84 5.01 10.67
N HIS A 151 3.36 5.12 9.45
CA HIS A 151 4.75 4.84 9.15
C HIS A 151 5.34 5.96 8.31
N TRP A 152 6.58 6.32 8.60
CA TRP A 152 7.33 7.31 7.83
C TRP A 152 8.42 6.63 7.02
N PHE A 153 8.55 6.97 5.75
CA PHE A 153 9.65 6.48 4.94
C PHE A 153 10.98 7.05 5.45
N LYS A 154 11.99 6.18 5.62
CA LYS A 154 13.37 6.58 5.99
C LYS A 154 14.12 7.24 4.84
N GLY A 155 13.63 7.06 3.61
CA GLY A 155 14.24 7.53 2.37
C GLY A 155 13.22 7.57 1.24
N ASP A 156 13.66 7.31 0.01
CA ASP A 156 12.78 7.27 -1.16
C ASP A 156 11.77 6.11 -1.05
N PRO A 157 10.45 6.35 -1.15
CA PRO A 157 9.44 5.29 -1.04
C PRO A 157 9.62 4.16 -2.07
N ARG A 158 10.24 4.46 -3.23
CA ARG A 158 10.55 3.45 -4.26
C ARG A 158 11.52 2.39 -3.77
N ASP A 159 12.43 2.75 -2.87
CA ASP A 159 13.41 1.81 -2.30
C ASP A 159 12.75 0.87 -1.27
N ALA A 160 11.58 1.24 -0.74
CA ALA A 160 10.81 0.45 0.19
C ALA A 160 9.77 -0.45 -0.52
N LEU A 161 9.25 -0.02 -1.68
CA LEU A 161 8.18 -0.72 -2.38
C LEU A 161 8.68 -2.01 -3.04
N LEU A 162 8.15 -3.14 -2.58
CA LEU A 162 8.51 -4.47 -3.06
C LEU A 162 7.60 -4.92 -4.21
N LEU A 163 6.29 -4.81 -4.00
CA LEU A 163 5.26 -5.37 -4.88
C LEU A 163 4.02 -4.48 -4.90
N VAL A 164 3.31 -4.51 -6.02
CA VAL A 164 1.96 -3.96 -6.15
C VAL A 164 1.04 -5.06 -6.64
N PHE A 165 -0.09 -5.25 -5.99
CA PHE A 165 -1.11 -6.21 -6.38
C PHE A 165 -2.36 -5.48 -6.87
N LYS A 166 -3.03 -6.05 -7.86
CA LYS A 166 -4.35 -5.65 -8.37
C LYS A 166 -5.05 -6.88 -8.95
N LEU A 167 -6.37 -6.82 -9.09
CA LEU A 167 -7.06 -7.81 -9.91
C LEU A 167 -6.73 -7.60 -11.40
N ARG A 168 -6.68 -8.69 -12.16
CA ARG A 168 -6.57 -8.67 -13.61
C ARG A 168 -7.77 -7.94 -14.19
N SER A 169 -7.55 -7.03 -15.13
CA SER A 169 -8.63 -6.34 -15.83
C SER A 169 -9.01 -7.15 -17.07
N GLU A 170 -10.30 -7.47 -17.22
CA GLU A 170 -10.84 -8.16 -18.41
C GLU A 170 -10.64 -7.37 -19.72
N ASP A 171 -10.35 -6.06 -19.64
CA ASP A 171 -10.15 -5.21 -20.82
C ASP A 171 -8.83 -5.46 -21.57
N SER A 172 -7.92 -6.28 -21.01
CA SER A 172 -6.60 -6.53 -21.60
C SER A 172 -6.59 -7.46 -22.81
N ASP A 173 -7.69 -8.19 -23.09
CA ASP A 173 -7.79 -9.16 -24.20
C ASP A 173 -8.68 -8.72 -25.38
N SER A 174 -9.21 -7.50 -25.39
CA SER A 174 -10.17 -7.06 -26.44
C SER A 174 -9.54 -6.41 -27.69
N PHE A 175 -8.21 -6.37 -27.81
CA PHE A 175 -7.52 -5.81 -28.99
C PHE A 175 -6.30 -6.62 -29.44
N ALA A 176 -6.44 -7.94 -29.56
CA ALA A 176 -5.51 -8.79 -30.32
C ALA A 176 -6.09 -9.14 -31.70
#